data_AF-A0A7V3A4E5-F1
#
_entry.id   AF-A0A7V3A4E5-F1
#
_cell.length_a   1.000
_cell.length_b   1.000
_cell.length_c   1.000
_cell.angle_alpha   90.00
_cell.angle_beta   90.00
_cell.angle_gamma   90.00
#
_symmetry.space_group_name_H-M   'P 1'
#
loop_
_entity.id
_entity.type
_entity.pdbx_description
1 polymer ?
#
loop_
_entity_poly.entity_id
_entity_poly.type
_entity_poly.pdbx_seq_one_letter_code
_entity_poly.pdbx_strand_id
1 'polypeptide(L)'
;MKATSPHVLTTILGAILILGNFLGCHFFLAQEEVVSLRLPSFPRSWLGNQVADGFEILYTREGREERYATLTGNGLVELFLPLGKRTPVVLYPHVTGEWGRITFYPAGGLYPDFFDSGALDIRWEDGFAAETLLLAARAGFPLDGFNCARFFEEARKRGGSNPWELNRAKVLQSLASGSFRADRFVVKKKYSLTLILPAGEWYGENLLEPPFTVGEGGTFLFQSLPWGVHRYWSKGYALTVHLTETGLPEAALYSLPNQVYVAAK
;
A
#
# COMPACT_ATOMS: atom_id res chain seq x y z
N MET A 1 11.75 56.79 -42.96
CA MET A 1 11.72 55.32 -42.77
C MET A 1 13.01 54.92 -42.08
N LYS A 2 12.97 54.52 -40.79
CA LYS A 2 14.17 54.13 -40.03
C LYS A 2 14.45 52.64 -40.28
N ALA A 3 15.61 52.35 -40.84
CA ALA A 3 16.10 51.00 -41.06
C ALA A 3 16.37 50.31 -39.71
N THR A 4 15.74 49.16 -39.49
CA THR A 4 16.01 48.27 -38.37
C THR A 4 17.37 47.59 -38.56
N SER A 5 18.22 47.70 -37.54
CA SER A 5 19.57 47.13 -37.50
C SER A 5 19.54 45.59 -37.53
N PRO A 6 20.37 44.93 -38.37
CA PRO A 6 20.39 43.47 -38.52
C PRO A 6 20.87 42.71 -37.26
N HIS A 7 21.43 43.40 -36.26
CA HIS A 7 21.89 42.79 -35.00
C HIS A 7 20.79 42.55 -33.97
N VAL A 8 19.63 43.22 -34.09
CA VAL A 8 18.49 43.02 -33.18
C VAL A 8 17.68 41.79 -33.56
N LEU A 9 17.62 41.47 -34.86
CA LEU A 9 16.87 40.30 -35.35
C LEU A 9 17.52 38.97 -34.96
N THR A 10 18.86 38.93 -34.89
CA THR A 10 19.65 37.73 -34.54
C THR A 10 19.59 37.40 -33.04
N THR A 11 19.50 38.42 -32.17
CA THR A 11 19.36 38.22 -30.72
C THR A 11 17.95 37.75 -30.33
N ILE A 12 16.91 38.23 -31.03
CA ILE A 12 15.53 37.77 -30.81
C ILE A 12 15.34 36.31 -31.27
N LEU A 13 15.92 35.92 -32.41
CA LEU A 13 15.85 34.52 -32.88
C LEU A 13 16.56 33.54 -31.92
N GLY A 14 17.72 33.94 -31.36
CA GLY A 14 18.44 33.13 -30.37
C GLY A 14 17.68 32.95 -29.06
N ALA A 15 16.99 33.99 -28.58
CA ALA A 15 16.16 33.91 -27.38
C ALA A 15 14.92 33.02 -27.57
N ILE A 16 14.29 33.02 -28.74
CA ILE A 16 13.14 32.15 -29.07
C ILE A 16 13.56 30.68 -29.16
N LEU A 17 14.75 30.39 -29.71
CA LEU A 17 15.29 29.03 -29.77
C LEU A 17 15.66 28.48 -28.39
N ILE A 18 16.16 29.33 -27.48
CA ILE A 18 16.44 28.93 -26.08
C ILE A 18 15.12 28.72 -25.32
N LEU A 19 14.14 29.62 -25.45
CA LEU A 19 12.81 29.44 -24.84
C LEU A 19 12.09 28.19 -25.37
N GLY A 20 12.21 27.91 -26.67
CA GLY A 20 11.63 26.73 -27.31
C GLY A 20 12.28 25.41 -26.89
N ASN A 21 13.59 25.38 -26.62
CA ASN A 21 14.27 24.20 -26.07
C ASN A 21 13.95 23.97 -24.58
N PHE A 22 13.83 25.04 -23.78
CA PHE A 22 13.44 24.93 -22.38
C PHE A 22 11.97 24.52 -22.20
N LEU A 23 11.06 25.05 -23.02
CA LEU A 23 9.64 24.66 -23.01
C LEU A 23 9.43 23.29 -23.65
N GLY A 24 10.15 22.98 -24.74
CA GLY A 24 10.08 21.69 -25.42
C GLY A 24 10.56 20.53 -24.54
N CYS A 25 11.71 20.67 -23.87
CA CYS A 25 12.17 19.63 -22.94
C CYS A 25 11.20 19.42 -21.78
N HIS A 26 10.60 20.47 -21.20
CA HIS A 26 9.63 20.30 -20.11
C HIS A 26 8.31 19.66 -20.57
N PHE A 27 7.84 19.97 -21.78
CA PHE A 27 6.59 19.44 -22.33
C PHE A 27 6.68 17.94 -22.69
N PHE A 28 7.87 17.45 -23.04
CA PHE A 28 8.11 16.02 -23.28
C PHE A 28 8.48 15.23 -22.01
N LEU A 29 8.92 15.89 -20.93
CA LEU A 29 9.41 15.23 -19.71
C LEU A 29 8.31 14.88 -18.70
N ALA A 30 7.11 15.46 -18.81
CA ALA A 30 6.00 15.21 -17.89
C ALA A 30 4.68 14.92 -18.66
N GLN A 31 4.72 13.98 -19.59
CA GLN A 31 3.48 13.46 -20.17
C GLN A 31 2.77 12.61 -19.13
N GLU A 32 1.53 12.95 -18.81
CA GLU A 32 0.64 12.14 -17.98
C GLU A 32 -0.36 11.42 -18.90
N GLU A 33 -0.84 10.27 -18.47
CA GLU A 33 -2.00 9.63 -19.07
C GLU A 33 -3.07 9.29 -18.04
N VAL A 34 -4.32 9.20 -18.50
CA VAL A 34 -5.45 8.81 -17.69
C VAL A 34 -5.48 7.29 -17.61
N VAL A 35 -5.23 6.77 -16.40
CA VAL A 35 -5.21 5.35 -16.10
C VAL A 35 -6.46 5.01 -15.29
N SER A 36 -7.34 4.22 -15.89
CA SER A 36 -8.49 3.63 -15.19
C SER A 36 -8.01 2.55 -14.23
N LEU A 37 -8.57 2.54 -13.03
CA LEU A 37 -8.27 1.61 -11.97
C LEU A 37 -9.56 1.00 -11.46
N ARG A 38 -9.60 -0.33 -11.34
CA ARG A 38 -10.75 -1.04 -10.76
C ARG A 38 -10.56 -1.19 -9.27
N LEU A 39 -11.50 -0.67 -8.48
CA LEU A 39 -11.47 -0.83 -7.03
C LEU A 39 -11.78 -2.29 -6.66
N PRO A 40 -10.90 -2.97 -5.91
CA PRO A 40 -11.09 -4.38 -5.59
C PRO A 40 -12.16 -4.56 -4.51
N SER A 41 -13.02 -5.57 -4.69
CA SER A 41 -13.88 -6.05 -3.60
C SER A 41 -13.03 -6.73 -2.52
N PHE A 42 -13.57 -6.86 -1.31
CA PHE A 42 -12.89 -7.65 -0.29
C PHE A 42 -12.80 -9.11 -0.74
N PRO A 43 -11.69 -9.80 -0.45
CA PRO A 43 -11.54 -11.22 -0.79
C PRO A 43 -12.49 -12.10 0.02
N ARG A 44 -12.94 -11.61 1.18
CA ARG A 44 -13.92 -12.23 2.07
C ARG A 44 -14.77 -11.15 2.73
N SER A 45 -15.96 -11.52 3.18
CA SER A 45 -16.80 -10.61 3.97
C SER A 45 -16.10 -10.22 5.27
N TRP A 46 -16.14 -8.94 5.62
CA TRP A 46 -15.60 -8.39 6.86
C TRP A 46 -16.75 -7.78 7.67
N LEU A 47 -17.15 -8.43 8.76
CA LEU A 47 -18.31 -8.05 9.58
C LEU A 47 -19.58 -7.78 8.73
N GLY A 48 -19.81 -8.61 7.70
CA GLY A 48 -20.94 -8.47 6.78
C GLY A 48 -20.70 -7.55 5.58
N ASN A 49 -19.61 -6.78 5.57
CA ASN A 49 -19.24 -5.91 4.45
C ASN A 49 -18.47 -6.68 3.38
N GLN A 50 -18.83 -6.50 2.11
CA GLN A 50 -18.13 -7.11 0.97
C GLN A 50 -17.23 -6.12 0.21
N VAL A 51 -17.37 -4.83 0.50
CA VAL A 51 -16.63 -3.73 -0.11
C VAL A 51 -16.24 -2.72 0.96
N ALA A 52 -15.21 -1.93 0.68
CA ALA A 52 -14.87 -0.78 1.51
C ALA A 52 -15.93 0.32 1.41
N ASP A 53 -15.93 1.27 2.34
CA ASP A 53 -16.66 2.53 2.16
C ASP A 53 -15.91 3.44 1.19
N GLY A 54 -14.58 3.33 1.16
CA GLY A 54 -13.72 3.97 0.17
C GLY A 54 -12.27 3.58 0.32
N PHE A 55 -11.40 4.25 -0.42
CA PHE A 55 -9.96 4.01 -0.44
C PHE A 55 -9.18 5.32 -0.31
N GLU A 56 -8.06 5.26 0.39
CA GLU A 56 -6.97 6.24 0.23
C GLU A 56 -5.97 5.65 -0.76
N ILE A 57 -5.83 6.30 -1.91
CA ILE A 57 -4.95 5.90 -3.01
C ILE A 57 -3.68 6.75 -2.94
N LEU A 58 -2.53 6.09 -2.91
CA LEU A 58 -1.22 6.71 -2.86
C LEU A 58 -0.36 6.23 -4.02
N TYR A 59 0.38 7.17 -4.60
CA TYR A 59 1.38 6.93 -5.63
C TYR A 59 2.40 8.07 -5.61
N THR A 60 3.47 7.98 -6.39
CA THR A 60 4.42 9.09 -6.55
C THR A 60 4.28 9.76 -7.91
N ARG A 61 4.29 11.10 -7.91
CA ARG A 61 4.40 11.95 -9.11
C ARG A 61 5.56 12.92 -8.93
N GLU A 62 6.48 12.96 -9.89
CA GLU A 62 7.67 13.84 -9.85
C GLU A 62 8.46 13.74 -8.53
N GLY A 63 8.55 12.54 -7.96
CA GLY A 63 9.23 12.29 -6.68
C GLY A 63 8.47 12.73 -5.44
N ARG A 64 7.23 13.22 -5.56
CA ARG A 64 6.34 13.57 -4.45
C ARG A 64 5.24 12.53 -4.30
N GLU A 65 4.83 12.27 -3.07
CA GLU A 65 3.66 11.44 -2.80
C GLU A 65 2.38 12.22 -3.12
N GLU A 66 1.54 11.63 -3.96
CA GLU A 66 0.19 12.08 -4.24
C GLU A 66 -0.79 11.24 -3.43
N ARG A 67 -1.87 11.88 -2.98
CA ARG A 67 -2.93 11.24 -2.21
C ARG A 67 -4.28 11.57 -2.79
N TYR A 68 -5.09 10.56 -2.99
CA TYR A 68 -6.44 10.68 -3.51
C TYR A 68 -7.40 9.82 -2.70
N ALA A 69 -8.53 10.39 -2.26
CA ALA A 69 -9.53 9.65 -1.50
C ALA A 69 -10.76 9.39 -2.38
N THR A 70 -11.22 8.15 -2.40
CA THR A 70 -12.49 7.78 -3.04
C THR A 70 -13.64 7.88 -2.05
N LEU A 71 -14.82 8.24 -2.55
CA LEU A 71 -16.07 8.24 -1.78
C LEU A 71 -16.83 6.91 -1.87
N THR A 72 -16.35 5.99 -2.71
CA THR A 72 -16.94 4.66 -2.92
C THR A 72 -15.84 3.61 -2.83
N GLY A 73 -16.17 2.43 -2.30
CA GLY A 73 -15.27 1.27 -2.28
C GLY A 73 -15.47 0.30 -3.44
N ASN A 74 -16.18 0.70 -4.49
CA ASN A 74 -16.35 -0.10 -5.70
C ASN A 74 -16.41 0.79 -6.95
N GLY A 75 -16.24 0.17 -8.12
CA GLY A 75 -16.30 0.84 -9.41
C GLY A 75 -14.93 1.11 -10.03
N LEU A 76 -14.89 2.08 -10.94
CA LEU A 76 -13.69 2.54 -11.62
C LEU A 76 -13.31 3.93 -11.11
N VAL A 77 -12.02 4.16 -10.96
CA VAL A 77 -11.41 5.45 -10.61
C VAL A 77 -10.36 5.77 -11.66
N GLU A 78 -10.32 7.01 -12.13
CA GLU A 78 -9.30 7.48 -13.05
C GLU A 78 -8.18 8.20 -12.29
N LEU A 79 -6.93 7.85 -12.58
CA LEU A 79 -5.74 8.49 -12.04
C LEU A 79 -4.92 9.09 -13.18
N PHE A 80 -4.26 10.21 -12.92
CA PHE A 80 -3.29 10.80 -13.83
C PHE A 80 -1.90 10.28 -13.44
N LEU A 81 -1.35 9.35 -14.22
CA LEU A 81 -0.05 8.73 -13.95
C LEU A 81 1.00 9.18 -14.97
N PRO A 82 2.28 9.29 -14.59
CA PRO A 82 3.32 9.69 -15.53
C PRO A 82 3.53 8.61 -16.60
N LEU A 83 3.34 8.97 -17.87
CA LEU A 83 3.31 8.07 -19.01
C LEU A 83 4.60 7.23 -19.09
N GLY A 84 4.42 5.90 -19.09
CA GLY A 84 5.50 4.92 -19.22
C GLY A 84 6.44 4.82 -18.00
N LYS A 85 6.19 5.57 -16.92
CA LYS A 85 7.01 5.54 -15.70
C LYS A 85 6.51 4.50 -14.72
N ARG A 86 7.42 3.67 -14.20
CA ARG A 86 7.04 2.64 -13.23
C ARG A 86 6.53 3.29 -11.94
N THR A 87 5.23 3.11 -11.70
CA THR A 87 4.51 3.79 -10.62
C THR A 87 3.75 2.75 -9.79
N PRO A 88 4.20 2.44 -8.57
CA PRO A 88 3.45 1.63 -7.63
C PRO A 88 2.23 2.43 -7.17
N VAL A 89 1.06 1.81 -7.25
CA VAL A 89 -0.20 2.39 -6.79
C VAL A 89 -0.68 1.57 -5.59
N VAL A 90 -0.92 2.25 -4.46
CA VAL A 90 -1.28 1.65 -3.18
C VAL A 90 -2.67 2.11 -2.78
N LEU A 91 -3.55 1.19 -2.40
CA LEU A 91 -4.95 1.48 -2.10
C LEU A 91 -5.29 1.00 -0.70
N TYR A 92 -5.32 1.91 0.28
CA TYR A 92 -5.75 1.61 1.64
C TYR A 92 -7.29 1.65 1.71
N PRO A 93 -7.98 0.51 1.78
CA PRO A 93 -9.42 0.52 2.04
C PRO A 93 -9.70 1.05 3.45
N HIS A 94 -10.89 1.59 3.61
CA HIS A 94 -11.43 1.86 4.94
C HIS A 94 -12.89 1.51 5.04
N VAL A 95 -13.33 1.22 6.26
CA VAL A 95 -14.73 1.13 6.65
C VAL A 95 -14.97 2.01 7.86
N THR A 96 -16.17 2.56 7.96
CA THR A 96 -16.61 3.43 9.04
C THR A 96 -17.69 2.70 9.81
N GLY A 97 -17.41 2.37 11.07
CA GLY A 97 -18.32 1.60 11.90
C GLY A 97 -18.35 2.08 13.33
N GLU A 98 -18.75 1.19 14.24
CA GLU A 98 -18.88 1.47 15.67
C GLU A 98 -17.56 1.83 16.36
N TRP A 99 -16.41 1.49 15.75
CA TRP A 99 -15.06 1.84 16.21
C TRP A 99 -14.46 3.07 15.51
N GLY A 100 -15.27 3.81 14.74
CA GLY A 100 -14.81 4.88 13.86
C GLY A 100 -14.27 4.35 12.53
N ARG A 101 -13.33 5.10 11.93
CA ARG A 101 -12.69 4.74 10.66
C ARG A 101 -11.62 3.68 10.89
N ILE A 102 -11.81 2.50 10.33
CA ILE A 102 -10.85 1.40 10.31
C ILE A 102 -10.19 1.37 8.94
N THR A 103 -8.86 1.33 8.93
CA THR A 103 -8.05 1.20 7.71
C THR A 103 -7.38 -0.16 7.70
N PHE A 104 -7.45 -0.86 6.58
CA PHE A 104 -6.85 -2.19 6.42
C PHE A 104 -5.50 -2.10 5.71
N TYR A 105 -4.80 -3.24 5.66
CA TYR A 105 -3.67 -3.37 4.75
C TYR A 105 -4.10 -3.11 3.30
N PRO A 106 -3.30 -2.34 2.54
CA PRO A 106 -3.69 -1.90 1.22
C PRO A 106 -3.70 -3.04 0.21
N ALA A 107 -4.47 -2.85 -0.86
CA ALA A 107 -4.23 -3.52 -2.14
C ALA A 107 -3.17 -2.74 -2.95
N GLY A 108 -2.61 -3.34 -3.99
CA GLY A 108 -1.58 -2.70 -4.78
C GLY A 108 -1.57 -3.11 -6.24
N GLY A 109 -0.91 -2.29 -7.05
CA GLY A 109 -0.57 -2.59 -8.44
C GLY A 109 0.64 -1.79 -8.91
N LEU A 110 1.05 -2.05 -10.14
CA LEU A 110 2.23 -1.45 -10.76
C LEU A 110 1.89 -1.00 -12.16
N TYR A 111 1.81 0.31 -12.37
CA TYR A 111 1.71 0.88 -13.70
C TYR A 111 3.12 1.05 -14.31
N PRO A 112 3.33 0.86 -15.63
CA PRO A 112 2.39 0.31 -16.60
C PRO A 112 2.38 -1.23 -16.64
N ASP A 113 3.27 -1.90 -15.90
CA ASP A 113 3.54 -3.33 -16.06
C ASP A 113 2.29 -4.22 -15.85
N PHE A 114 1.33 -3.81 -15.02
CA PHE A 114 0.07 -4.51 -14.73
C PHE A 114 -1.17 -3.82 -15.32
N PHE A 115 -0.98 -2.96 -16.31
CA PHE A 115 -2.10 -2.40 -17.07
C PHE A 115 -2.56 -3.42 -18.12
N ASP A 116 -3.78 -3.93 -17.96
CA ASP A 116 -4.38 -4.91 -18.86
C ASP A 116 -5.85 -4.60 -19.12
N SER A 117 -6.32 -4.89 -20.33
CA SER A 117 -7.74 -4.74 -20.70
C SER A 117 -8.34 -3.36 -20.39
N GLY A 118 -7.52 -2.30 -20.50
CA GLY A 118 -7.93 -0.91 -20.30
C GLY A 118 -8.01 -0.45 -18.85
N ALA A 119 -7.52 -1.24 -17.88
CA ALA A 119 -7.41 -0.82 -16.49
C ALA A 119 -6.13 -1.33 -15.83
N LEU A 120 -5.68 -0.64 -14.79
CA LEU A 120 -4.62 -1.13 -13.92
C LEU A 120 -5.18 -2.25 -13.03
N ASP A 121 -4.56 -3.43 -13.11
CA ASP A 121 -4.91 -4.56 -12.24
C ASP A 121 -4.39 -4.31 -10.81
N ILE A 122 -5.31 -4.38 -9.85
CA ILE A 122 -5.06 -4.13 -8.43
C ILE A 122 -5.45 -5.36 -7.63
N ARG A 123 -4.51 -5.86 -6.83
CA ARG A 123 -4.67 -7.10 -6.06
C ARG A 123 -4.31 -6.90 -4.59
N TRP A 124 -4.98 -7.63 -3.71
CA TRP A 124 -4.68 -7.62 -2.27
C TRP A 124 -3.30 -8.19 -1.98
N GLU A 125 -2.91 -9.22 -2.72
CA GLU A 125 -1.61 -9.88 -2.65
C GLU A 125 -0.46 -8.96 -3.08
N ASP A 126 -0.76 -7.88 -3.80
CA ASP A 126 0.23 -6.95 -4.32
C ASP A 126 0.43 -5.71 -3.46
N GLY A 127 -0.39 -5.56 -2.41
CA GLY A 127 -0.31 -4.43 -1.48
C GLY A 127 1.05 -4.28 -0.80
N PHE A 128 1.62 -5.39 -0.31
CA PHE A 128 2.94 -5.36 0.33
C PHE A 128 4.02 -4.83 -0.62
N ALA A 129 4.01 -5.32 -1.87
CA ALA A 129 5.03 -4.96 -2.85
C ALA A 129 4.88 -3.51 -3.31
N ALA A 130 3.64 -3.09 -3.62
CA ALA A 130 3.34 -1.72 -4.01
C ALA A 130 3.72 -0.72 -2.91
N GLU A 131 3.33 -0.98 -1.66
CA GLU A 131 3.66 -0.10 -0.52
C GLU A 131 5.17 -0.05 -0.28
N THR A 132 5.86 -1.19 -0.39
CA THR A 132 7.31 -1.24 -0.20
C THR A 132 8.04 -0.43 -1.28
N LEU A 133 7.64 -0.55 -2.55
CA LEU A 133 8.24 0.24 -3.63
C LEU A 133 7.84 1.71 -3.58
N LEU A 134 6.64 2.04 -3.12
CA LEU A 134 6.22 3.42 -2.88
C LEU A 134 7.14 4.08 -1.84
N LEU A 135 7.39 3.39 -0.72
CA LEU A 135 8.31 3.87 0.33
C LEU A 135 9.74 4.00 -0.19
N ALA A 136 10.22 3.05 -1.00
CA ALA A 136 11.53 3.13 -1.62
C ALA A 136 11.64 4.31 -2.60
N ALA A 137 10.62 4.52 -3.44
CA ALA A 137 10.56 5.62 -4.40
C ALA A 137 10.56 6.98 -3.71
N ARG A 138 9.82 7.12 -2.60
CA ARG A 138 9.86 8.32 -1.74
C ARG A 138 11.26 8.60 -1.16
N ALA A 139 12.06 7.56 -0.97
CA ALA A 139 13.45 7.67 -0.55
C ALA A 139 14.44 7.87 -1.73
N GLY A 140 13.94 8.04 -2.96
CA GLY A 140 14.75 8.27 -4.16
C GLY A 140 15.23 7.01 -4.88
N PHE A 141 14.66 5.84 -4.56
CA PHE A 141 15.03 4.60 -5.25
C PHE A 141 14.58 4.61 -6.73
N PRO A 142 15.46 4.30 -7.70
CA PRO A 142 15.17 4.44 -9.13
C PRO A 142 14.35 3.26 -9.67
N LEU A 143 13.02 3.37 -9.64
CA LEU A 143 12.10 2.31 -10.08
C LEU A 143 12.24 1.93 -11.56
N ASP A 144 12.51 2.89 -12.45
CA ASP A 144 12.65 2.62 -13.90
C ASP A 144 13.87 1.72 -14.22
N GLY A 145 14.91 1.77 -13.38
CA GLY A 145 16.12 0.94 -13.52
C GLY A 145 16.00 -0.41 -12.80
N PHE A 146 14.89 -0.68 -12.12
CA PHE A 146 14.67 -1.87 -11.32
C PHE A 146 13.58 -2.74 -11.93
N ASN A 147 13.72 -4.07 -11.82
CA ASN A 147 12.70 -5.00 -12.28
C ASN A 147 11.57 -5.10 -11.24
N CYS A 148 10.70 -4.09 -11.22
CA CYS A 148 9.56 -3.99 -10.32
C CYS A 148 8.59 -5.16 -10.51
N ALA A 149 8.27 -5.55 -11.76
CA ALA A 149 7.36 -6.67 -12.03
C ALA A 149 7.83 -7.97 -11.34
N ARG A 150 9.12 -8.32 -11.50
CA ARG A 150 9.71 -9.48 -10.81
C ARG A 150 9.71 -9.32 -9.29
N PHE A 151 9.88 -8.11 -8.78
CA PHE A 151 9.80 -7.86 -7.33
C PHE A 151 8.42 -8.19 -6.77
N PHE A 152 7.34 -7.80 -7.45
CA PHE A 152 5.97 -8.17 -7.07
C PHE A 152 5.77 -9.69 -7.13
N GLU A 153 6.21 -10.34 -8.21
CA GLU A 153 6.13 -11.81 -8.35
C GLU A 153 6.84 -12.54 -7.21
N GLU A 154 8.07 -12.14 -6.89
CA GLU A 154 8.85 -12.75 -5.82
C GLU A 154 8.27 -12.43 -4.44
N ALA A 155 7.70 -11.24 -4.22
CA ALA A 155 6.99 -10.91 -2.98
C ALA A 155 5.78 -11.83 -2.76
N ARG A 156 4.94 -12.03 -3.78
CA ARG A 156 3.82 -12.99 -3.72
C ARG A 156 4.30 -14.41 -3.46
N LYS A 157 5.30 -14.86 -4.23
CA LYS A 157 5.84 -16.22 -4.13
C LYS A 157 6.44 -16.52 -2.76
N ARG A 158 7.19 -15.57 -2.17
CA ARG A 158 7.88 -15.74 -0.90
C ARG A 158 6.99 -15.46 0.31
N GLY A 159 6.01 -14.58 0.15
CA GLY A 159 4.97 -14.32 1.15
C GLY A 159 3.91 -15.41 1.24
N GLY A 160 3.84 -16.32 0.25
CA GLY A 160 2.85 -17.38 0.22
C GLY A 160 1.43 -16.79 0.11
N SER A 161 0.54 -17.22 1.00
CA SER A 161 -0.83 -16.68 1.06
C SER A 161 -0.92 -15.29 1.69
N ASN A 162 0.13 -14.81 2.35
CA ASN A 162 0.12 -13.53 3.07
C ASN A 162 1.46 -12.78 2.94
N PRO A 163 1.58 -11.89 1.94
CA PRO A 163 2.79 -11.08 1.72
C PRO A 163 3.16 -10.15 2.89
N TRP A 164 2.22 -9.82 3.77
CA TRP A 164 2.45 -8.96 4.94
C TRP A 164 3.30 -9.60 6.05
N GLU A 165 3.51 -10.92 5.97
CA GLU A 165 4.45 -11.64 6.84
C GLU A 165 5.92 -11.38 6.48
N LEU A 166 6.20 -10.80 5.31
CA LEU A 166 7.55 -10.45 4.91
C LEU A 166 8.09 -9.28 5.75
N ASN A 167 9.39 -9.33 6.04
CA ASN A 167 10.09 -8.27 6.76
C ASN A 167 10.40 -7.10 5.82
N ARG A 168 9.48 -6.14 5.74
CA ARG A 168 9.64 -4.92 4.94
C ARG A 168 10.91 -4.16 5.26
N ALA A 169 11.29 -4.02 6.53
CA ALA A 169 12.47 -3.26 6.93
C ALA A 169 13.75 -3.86 6.31
N LYS A 170 13.86 -5.20 6.29
CA LYS A 170 14.97 -5.89 5.62
C LYS A 170 14.94 -5.74 4.11
N VAL A 171 13.76 -5.79 3.50
CA VAL A 171 13.59 -5.55 2.06
C VAL A 171 14.03 -4.13 1.69
N LEU A 172 13.51 -3.11 2.38
CA LEU A 172 13.89 -1.71 2.18
C LEU A 172 15.39 -1.48 2.40
N GLN A 173 15.98 -2.06 3.45
CA GLN A 173 17.42 -2.01 3.70
C GLN A 173 18.20 -2.56 2.49
N SER A 174 17.78 -3.70 1.95
CA SER A 174 18.46 -4.32 0.81
C SER A 174 18.30 -3.53 -0.49
N LEU A 175 17.13 -2.92 -0.72
CA LEU A 175 16.90 -2.00 -1.85
C LEU A 175 17.80 -0.77 -1.74
N ALA A 176 17.84 -0.13 -0.57
CA ALA A 176 18.68 1.05 -0.32
C ALA A 176 20.18 0.77 -0.53
N SER A 177 20.64 -0.44 -0.20
CA SER A 177 22.03 -0.84 -0.42
C SER A 177 22.36 -1.27 -1.86
N GLY A 178 21.39 -1.28 -2.77
CA GLY A 178 21.56 -1.77 -4.14
C GLY A 178 21.83 -3.28 -4.24
N SER A 179 21.75 -4.02 -3.12
CA SER A 179 22.08 -5.45 -3.05
C SER A 179 20.82 -6.34 -3.06
N PHE A 180 19.69 -5.82 -3.53
CA PHE A 180 18.44 -6.55 -3.51
C PHE A 180 18.53 -7.81 -4.38
N ARG A 181 18.11 -8.93 -3.80
CA ARG A 181 17.99 -10.23 -4.43
C ARG A 181 16.71 -10.88 -3.91
N ALA A 182 16.08 -11.74 -4.70
CA ALA A 182 14.84 -12.41 -4.30
C ALA A 182 14.98 -13.25 -3.01
N ASP A 183 16.19 -13.74 -2.70
CA ASP A 183 16.50 -14.43 -1.44
C ASP A 183 16.49 -13.51 -0.19
N ARG A 184 16.40 -12.18 -0.37
CA ARG A 184 16.29 -11.19 0.71
C ARG A 184 14.85 -10.94 1.17
N PHE A 185 13.86 -11.57 0.53
CA PHE A 185 12.52 -11.70 1.11
C PHE A 185 12.58 -12.67 2.28
N VAL A 186 12.72 -12.12 3.48
CA VAL A 186 12.76 -12.87 4.74
C VAL A 186 11.41 -12.76 5.41
N VAL A 187 10.82 -13.90 5.76
CA VAL A 187 9.57 -13.97 6.54
C VAL A 187 9.88 -13.60 7.99
N LYS A 188 9.01 -12.81 8.61
CA LYS A 188 9.11 -12.46 10.03
C LYS A 188 9.05 -13.72 10.89
N LYS A 189 9.82 -13.73 11.98
CA LYS A 189 9.69 -14.78 12.99
C LYS A 189 8.28 -14.74 13.59
N LYS A 190 7.70 -15.92 13.77
CA LYS A 190 6.36 -16.11 14.32
C LYS A 190 6.42 -16.68 15.72
N TYR A 191 5.43 -16.35 16.53
CA TYR A 191 5.31 -16.80 17.90
C TYR A 191 3.91 -17.34 18.16
N SER A 192 3.81 -18.17 19.19
CA SER A 192 2.52 -18.59 19.71
C SER A 192 2.14 -17.72 20.91
N LEU A 193 0.89 -17.28 20.94
CA LEU A 193 0.35 -16.41 21.99
C LEU A 193 -1.04 -16.90 22.38
N THR A 194 -1.28 -17.08 23.67
CA THR A 194 -2.60 -17.39 24.20
C THR A 194 -3.19 -16.13 24.81
N LEU A 195 -4.39 -15.74 24.37
CA LEU A 195 -5.14 -14.62 24.93
C LEU A 195 -6.52 -15.08 25.43
N ILE A 196 -7.04 -14.36 26.42
CA ILE A 196 -8.44 -14.47 26.82
C ILE A 196 -9.22 -13.40 26.06
N LEU A 197 -10.17 -13.84 25.23
CA LEU A 197 -10.98 -13.01 24.33
C LEU A 197 -12.46 -13.35 24.50
N PRO A 198 -13.35 -12.36 24.35
CA PRO A 198 -14.79 -12.60 24.22
C PRO A 198 -15.12 -13.61 23.11
N ALA A 199 -16.11 -14.45 23.38
CA ALA A 199 -16.63 -15.39 22.40
C ALA A 199 -17.22 -14.67 21.20
N GLY A 200 -17.09 -15.27 20.01
CA GLY A 200 -17.57 -14.72 18.76
C GLY A 200 -16.56 -14.83 17.63
N GLU A 201 -16.91 -14.25 16.49
CA GLU A 201 -16.06 -14.19 15.31
C GLU A 201 -15.22 -12.90 15.32
N TRP A 202 -13.94 -13.04 14.99
CA TRP A 202 -12.95 -11.99 15.01
C TRP A 202 -12.32 -11.83 13.63
N TYR A 203 -12.16 -10.59 13.21
CA TYR A 203 -11.71 -10.21 11.88
C TYR A 203 -10.46 -9.36 11.97
N GLY A 204 -9.42 -9.68 11.20
CA GLY A 204 -8.15 -8.94 11.21
C GLY A 204 -8.13 -7.71 10.31
N GLU A 205 -7.09 -6.89 10.46
CA GLU A 205 -6.78 -5.77 9.55
C GLU A 205 -6.20 -6.23 8.21
N ASN A 206 -5.76 -7.49 8.13
CA ASN A 206 -5.31 -8.13 6.92
C ASN A 206 -6.45 -8.91 6.27
N LEU A 207 -7.03 -8.38 5.20
CA LEU A 207 -8.18 -8.99 4.53
C LEU A 207 -7.86 -10.34 3.85
N LEU A 208 -6.58 -10.66 3.63
CA LEU A 208 -6.16 -11.97 3.11
C LEU A 208 -6.25 -13.08 4.17
N GLU A 209 -6.26 -12.73 5.45
CA GLU A 209 -6.41 -13.69 6.54
C GLU A 209 -7.88 -14.02 6.78
N PRO A 210 -8.23 -15.30 6.97
CA PRO A 210 -9.57 -15.67 7.36
C PRO A 210 -9.91 -15.13 8.76
N PRO A 211 -11.20 -14.81 9.03
CA PRO A 211 -11.63 -14.58 10.40
C PRO A 211 -11.43 -15.85 11.24
N PHE A 212 -11.35 -15.67 12.56
CA PHE A 212 -11.28 -16.78 13.53
C PHE A 212 -12.40 -16.71 14.54
N THR A 213 -12.75 -17.85 15.14
CA THR A 213 -13.83 -17.95 16.12
C THR A 213 -13.27 -18.30 17.49
N VAL A 214 -13.70 -17.54 18.50
CA VAL A 214 -13.45 -17.82 19.91
C VAL A 214 -14.70 -18.45 20.51
N GLY A 215 -14.55 -19.64 21.09
CA GLY A 215 -15.65 -20.35 21.77
C GLY A 215 -15.97 -19.79 23.15
N GLU A 216 -17.00 -20.33 23.79
CA GLU A 216 -17.51 -19.86 25.10
C GLU A 216 -16.49 -19.91 26.25
N GLY A 217 -15.44 -20.74 26.14
CA GLY A 217 -14.33 -20.78 27.10
C GLY A 217 -13.39 -19.56 27.05
N GLY A 218 -13.57 -18.68 26.07
CA GLY A 218 -12.92 -17.38 25.98
C GLY A 218 -11.40 -17.41 25.85
N THR A 219 -10.78 -18.57 25.61
CA THR A 219 -9.32 -18.69 25.42
C THR A 219 -9.02 -18.98 23.97
N PHE A 220 -8.12 -18.21 23.37
CA PHE A 220 -7.70 -18.38 21.98
C PHE A 220 -6.18 -18.46 21.88
N LEU A 221 -5.69 -19.45 21.13
CA LEU A 221 -4.28 -19.64 20.84
C LEU A 221 -3.97 -19.18 19.42
N PHE A 222 -3.26 -18.06 19.30
CA PHE A 222 -2.57 -17.71 18.08
C PHE A 222 -1.38 -18.66 17.92
N GLN A 223 -1.42 -19.58 16.96
CA GLN A 223 -0.35 -20.57 16.77
C GLN A 223 0.89 -19.97 16.10
N SER A 224 0.71 -19.00 15.21
CA SER A 224 1.77 -18.52 14.31
C SER A 224 1.61 -17.02 13.99
N LEU A 225 1.64 -16.17 15.01
CA LEU A 225 1.53 -14.72 14.83
C LEU A 225 2.92 -14.11 14.56
N PRO A 226 3.17 -13.45 13.42
CA PRO A 226 4.45 -12.78 13.18
C PRO A 226 4.62 -11.59 14.14
N TRP A 227 5.85 -11.20 14.44
CA TRP A 227 6.08 -9.98 15.21
C TRP A 227 5.57 -8.73 14.45
N GLY A 228 5.16 -7.70 15.17
CA GLY A 228 4.52 -6.50 14.64
C GLY A 228 3.27 -6.11 15.43
N VAL A 229 2.50 -5.18 14.86
CA VAL A 229 1.20 -4.77 15.40
C VAL A 229 0.12 -5.48 14.59
N HIS A 230 -0.86 -6.04 15.29
CA HIS A 230 -2.02 -6.73 14.72
C HIS A 230 -3.29 -6.18 15.35
N ARG A 231 -4.25 -5.83 14.51
CA ARG A 231 -5.56 -5.37 14.95
C ARG A 231 -6.65 -6.32 14.52
N TYR A 232 -7.57 -6.58 15.46
CA TYR A 232 -8.72 -7.45 15.26
C TYR A 232 -9.99 -6.79 15.79
N TRP A 233 -11.12 -7.08 15.16
CA TRP A 233 -12.43 -6.58 15.55
C TRP A 233 -13.43 -7.73 15.64
N SER A 234 -14.31 -7.63 16.63
CA SER A 234 -15.49 -8.48 16.80
C SER A 234 -16.64 -7.60 17.26
N LYS A 235 -17.89 -8.06 17.19
CA LYS A 235 -19.06 -7.24 17.54
C LYS A 235 -18.92 -6.63 18.94
N GLY A 236 -18.80 -5.30 19.02
CA GLY A 236 -18.62 -4.57 20.28
C GLY A 236 -17.20 -4.59 20.88
N TYR A 237 -16.22 -5.26 20.26
CA TYR A 237 -14.86 -5.42 20.78
C TYR A 237 -13.77 -5.12 19.73
N ALA A 238 -12.65 -4.55 20.19
CA ALA A 238 -11.45 -4.38 19.37
C ALA A 238 -10.22 -4.86 20.15
N LEU A 239 -9.32 -5.55 19.48
CA LEU A 239 -8.08 -6.09 20.05
C LEU A 239 -6.90 -5.52 19.27
N THR A 240 -5.90 -5.00 19.98
CA THR A 240 -4.58 -4.70 19.43
C THR A 240 -3.56 -5.58 20.11
N VAL A 241 -2.81 -6.35 19.33
CA VAL A 241 -1.67 -7.17 19.79
C VAL A 241 -0.40 -6.59 19.19
N HIS A 242 0.48 -6.09 20.04
CA HIS A 242 1.84 -5.75 19.67
C HIS A 242 2.76 -6.88 20.10
N LEU A 243 3.55 -7.40 19.18
CA LEU A 243 4.50 -8.48 19.44
C LEU A 243 5.87 -8.03 19.00
N THR A 244 6.82 -7.94 19.93
CA THR A 244 8.17 -7.47 19.61
C THR A 244 8.95 -8.50 18.79
N GLU A 245 10.09 -8.10 18.20
CA GLU A 245 10.96 -9.04 17.49
C GLU A 245 11.46 -10.20 18.38
N THR A 246 11.54 -10.00 19.70
CA THR A 246 11.91 -11.04 20.68
C THR A 246 10.73 -11.93 21.11
N GLY A 247 9.52 -11.60 20.69
CA GLY A 247 8.30 -12.35 21.01
C GLY A 247 7.62 -11.94 22.31
N LEU A 248 7.93 -10.75 22.85
CA LEU A 248 7.22 -10.22 24.01
C LEU A 248 5.87 -9.62 23.55
N PRO A 249 4.74 -10.10 24.07
CA PRO A 249 3.43 -9.61 23.68
C PRO A 249 2.96 -8.46 24.58
N GLU A 250 2.32 -7.47 23.98
CA GLU A 250 1.52 -6.44 24.65
C GLU A 250 0.15 -6.44 24.00
N ALA A 251 -0.90 -6.78 24.75
CA ALA A 251 -2.26 -6.91 24.21
C ALA A 251 -3.24 -5.98 24.93
N ALA A 252 -3.97 -5.19 24.14
CA ALA A 252 -5.02 -4.30 24.61
C ALA A 252 -6.37 -4.68 23.99
N LEU A 253 -7.35 -5.00 24.84
CA LEU A 253 -8.72 -5.30 24.46
C LEU A 253 -9.61 -4.12 24.85
N TYR A 254 -10.44 -3.68 23.92
CA TYR A 254 -11.38 -2.57 24.09
C TYR A 254 -12.79 -3.10 23.91
N SER A 255 -13.71 -2.72 24.80
CA SER A 255 -15.15 -2.94 24.64
C SER A 255 -15.89 -1.62 24.52
N LEU A 256 -16.89 -1.55 23.65
CA LEU A 256 -17.76 -0.37 23.56
C LEU A 256 -18.77 -0.32 24.74
N PRO A 257 -19.06 0.85 25.33
CA PRO A 257 -18.45 2.16 25.07
C PRO A 257 -17.28 2.41 26.05
N ASN A 258 -16.04 2.17 25.58
CA ASN A 258 -14.78 2.59 26.20
C ASN A 258 -14.40 1.99 27.56
N GLN A 259 -14.52 0.69 27.75
CA GLN A 259 -13.75 0.00 28.81
C GLN A 259 -12.51 -0.67 28.21
N VAL A 260 -11.34 -0.39 28.80
CA VAL A 260 -10.07 -1.02 28.42
C VAL A 260 -9.83 -2.20 29.36
N TYR A 261 -9.66 -3.37 28.78
CA TYR A 261 -9.21 -4.58 29.46
C TYR A 261 -7.79 -4.88 28.99
N VAL A 262 -6.82 -4.84 29.91
CA VAL A 262 -5.45 -5.29 29.59
C VAL A 262 -5.46 -6.81 29.59
N ALA A 263 -5.26 -7.42 28.42
CA ALA A 263 -5.41 -8.86 28.24
C ALA A 263 -4.13 -9.65 28.56
N ALA A 264 -2.95 -9.04 28.47
CA ALA A 264 -1.67 -9.64 28.86
C ALA A 264 -0.55 -8.59 29.00
N LYS A 265 0.36 -8.83 29.96
CA LYS A 265 1.74 -8.32 30.01
C LYS A 265 2.69 -9.51 29.97
#